data_AF-A0A0F9U4F7-F1
#
_entry.id   AF-A0A0F9U4F7-F1
#
_cell.length_a   1.000
_cell.length_b   1.000
_cell.length_c   1.000
_cell.angle_alpha   90.00
_cell.angle_beta   90.00
_cell.angle_gamma   90.00
#
_symmetry.space_group_name_H-M   'P 1'
#
loop_
_entity.id
_entity.type
_entity.pdbx_description
1 polymer ?
#
loop_
_entity_poly.entity_id
_entity_poly.type
_entity_poly.pdbx_seq_one_letter_code
_entity_poly.pdbx_strand_id
1 'polypeptide(L)' 'MMVGLWLGIILFLLAIIALAKNIEEIKTDPIIYGMKKHEFTSCTCFDENFQSVNIDLIDYDKGGED' A
#
# COMPACT_ATOMS: atom_id res chain seq x y z
N MET A 1 7.37 0.57 -38.44
CA MET A 1 8.36 0.07 -37.44
C MET A 1 8.55 0.99 -36.23
N MET A 2 8.39 2.32 -36.33
CA MET A 2 8.53 3.24 -35.17
C MET A 2 7.41 3.14 -34.12
N VAL A 3 6.15 2.98 -34.54
CA VAL A 3 4.98 3.11 -33.64
C VAL A 3 4.93 2.05 -32.53
N GLY A 4 5.31 0.81 -32.83
CA GLY A 4 5.33 -0.28 -31.83
C GLY A 4 6.37 -0.07 -30.73
N LEU A 5 7.46 0.63 -31.04
CA LEU A 5 8.53 0.91 -30.08
C LEU A 5 8.11 1.97 -29.06
N TRP A 6 7.41 3.01 -29.52
CA TRP A 6 6.78 4.01 -28.66
C TRP A 6 5.71 3.41 -27.75
N LEU A 7 4.88 2.51 -28.28
CA LEU A 7 3.84 1.85 -27.50
C LEU A 7 4.43 0.95 -26.40
N GLY A 8 5.52 0.24 -26.69
CA GLY A 8 6.25 -0.54 -25.70
C GLY A 8 6.86 0.32 -24.58
N ILE A 9 7.45 1.47 -24.91
CA ILE A 9 8.02 2.39 -23.93
C ILE A 9 6.94 2.97 -23.00
N ILE A 10 5.79 3.35 -23.56
CA ILE A 10 4.67 3.88 -22.77
C ILE A 10 4.15 2.83 -21.77
N LEU A 11 3.97 1.58 -22.22
CA LEU A 11 3.53 0.50 -21.34
C LEU A 11 4.55 0.17 -20.24
N PHE A 12 5.84 0.23 -20.57
CA PHE A 12 6.91 0.02 -19.60
C PHE A 12 6.92 1.10 -18.51
N LEU A 13 6.73 2.37 -18.89
CA LEU A 13 6.63 3.48 -17.92
C LEU A 13 5.40 3.34 -17.01
N LEU A 14 4.24 2.95 -17.55
CA LEU A 14 3.04 2.69 -16.75
C LEU A 14 3.25 1.58 -15.72
N ALA A 15 3.95 0.49 -16.10
CA ALA A 15 4.28 -0.59 -15.19
C ALA A 15 5.21 -0.13 -14.04
N ILE A 16 6.21 0.71 -14.33
CA ILE A 16 7.09 1.28 -13.31
C ILE A 16 6.30 2.16 -12.34
N ILE A 17 5.41 3.02 -12.84
CA ILE A 17 4.58 3.91 -12.00
C ILE A 17 3.67 3.07 -11.10
N ALA A 18 3.05 2.01 -11.62
CA ALA A 18 2.21 1.10 -10.83
C ALA A 18 3.01 0.36 -9.74
N LEU A 19 4.24 -0.06 -10.05
CA LEU A 19 5.15 -0.64 -9.05
C LEU A 19 5.58 0.39 -8.00
N ALA A 20 5.95 1.60 -8.42
CA ALA A 20 6.41 2.66 -7.53
C ALA A 20 5.33 3.05 -6.52
N LYS A 21 4.06 3.19 -6.96
CA LYS A 21 2.92 3.44 -6.07
C LYS A 21 2.75 2.34 -5.02
N ASN A 22 2.85 1.07 -5.44
CA ASN A 22 2.79 -0.04 -4.49
C ASN A 22 3.93 0.03 -3.47
N ILE A 23 5.16 0.37 -3.90
CA ILE A 23 6.32 0.46 -3.00
C ILE A 23 6.18 1.64 -2.03
N GLU A 24 5.68 2.79 -2.48
CA GLU A 24 5.40 3.94 -1.60
C GLU A 24 4.34 3.59 -0.56
N GLU A 25 3.24 2.95 -0.96
CA GLU A 25 2.18 2.53 -0.04
C GLU A 25 2.67 1.53 1.01
N ILE A 26 3.52 0.57 0.62
CA ILE A 26 4.20 -0.36 1.53
C ILE A 26 5.12 0.38 2.51
N LYS A 27 5.79 1.44 2.06
CA LYS A 27 6.80 2.16 2.85
C LYS A 27 6.17 3.14 3.84
N THR A 28 5.04 3.75 3.49
CA THR A 28 4.34 4.71 4.35
C THR A 28 3.64 3.97 5.50
N ASP A 29 2.91 2.88 5.19
CA ASP A 29 2.14 2.15 6.21
C ASP A 29 2.16 0.63 5.99
N PRO A 30 3.26 -0.05 6.36
CA PRO A 30 3.44 -1.49 6.11
C PRO A 30 2.40 -2.36 6.83
N ILE A 31 1.91 -1.92 7.99
CA ILE A 31 0.87 -2.63 8.75
C ILE A 31 -0.47 -2.57 8.00
N ILE A 32 -0.88 -1.38 7.56
CA ILE A 32 -2.13 -1.18 6.80
C ILE A 32 -2.08 -1.91 5.47
N TYR A 33 -0.96 -1.83 4.74
CA TYR A 33 -0.74 -2.57 3.50
C TYR A 33 -0.86 -4.08 3.71
N GLY A 34 -0.22 -4.61 4.77
CA GLY A 34 -0.31 -6.02 5.14
C GLY A 34 -1.75 -6.44 5.44
N MET A 35 -2.50 -5.62 6.16
CA MET A 35 -3.91 -5.89 6.47
C MET A 35 -4.80 -5.87 5.22
N LYS A 36 -4.68 -4.84 4.35
CA LYS A 36 -5.43 -4.74 3.08
C LYS A 36 -5.12 -5.92 2.15
N LYS A 37 -3.87 -6.36 2.07
CA LYS A 37 -3.43 -7.44 1.18
C LYS A 37 -3.90 -8.83 1.63
N HIS A 38 -4.04 -9.04 2.93
CA HIS A 38 -4.44 -10.33 3.51
C HIS A 38 -5.89 -10.34 4.02
N GLU A 39 -6.70 -9.33 3.65
CA GLU A 39 -8.11 -9.20 4.01
C GLU A 39 -8.39 -9.22 5.53
N PHE A 40 -7.43 -8.78 6.34
CA PHE A 40 -7.66 -8.56 7.77
C PHE A 40 -8.42 -7.25 7.95
N THR A 41 -9.35 -7.16 8.89
CA THR A 41 -10.06 -5.91 9.24
C THR A 41 -9.43 -5.17 10.41
N SER A 42 -8.74 -5.88 11.30
CA SER A 42 -8.15 -5.35 12.54
C SER A 42 -6.82 -6.02 12.85
N CYS A 43 -5.86 -5.29 13.37
CA CYS A 43 -4.58 -5.82 13.84
C CYS A 43 -4.29 -5.29 15.26
N THR A 44 -3.91 -6.17 16.18
CA THR A 44 -3.48 -5.79 17.53
C THR A 44 -1.98 -5.93 17.63
N CYS A 45 -1.29 -4.81 17.86
CA CYS A 45 0.14 -4.78 18.11
C CYS A 45 0.40 -4.72 19.61
N PHE A 46 1.34 -5.52 20.09
CA PHE A 46 1.78 -5.52 21.49
C PHE A 46 3.20 -4.97 21.58
N ASP A 47 3.45 -4.07 22.53
CA ASP A 47 4.80 -3.61 22.85
C ASP A 47 5.50 -4.55 23.85
N GLU A 48 6.77 -4.27 24.15
CA GLU A 48 7.57 -5.02 25.13
C GLU A 48 7.04 -4.93 26.57
N ASN A 49 6.13 -3.99 26.86
CA ASN A 49 5.49 -3.78 28.15
C ASN A 49 4.06 -4.36 28.21
N PHE A 50 3.69 -5.22 27.25
CA PHE A 50 2.34 -5.79 27.10
C PHE A 50 1.23 -4.75 26.89
N GLN A 51 1.56 -3.53 26.48
CA GLN A 51 0.57 -2.55 26.05
C GLN A 51 0.12 -2.90 24.64
N SER A 52 -1.21 -2.91 24.43
CA SER A 52 -1.81 -3.23 23.14
C SER A 52 -2.34 -1.97 22.46
N VAL A 53 -1.99 -1.78 21.19
CA VAL A 53 -2.66 -0.84 20.29
C VAL A 53 -3.45 -1.65 19.29
N ASN A 54 -4.75 -1.35 19.17
CA ASN A 54 -5.59 -1.95 18.14
C ASN A 54 -5.71 -0.98 16.97
N ILE A 55 -5.48 -1.49 15.76
CA ILE A 55 -5.54 -0.76 14.51
C ILE A 55 -6.70 -1.36 13.72
N ASP A 56 -7.77 -0.58 13.53
CA ASP A 56 -8.89 -0.93 12.67
C ASP A 56 -8.75 -0.24 11.30
N LEU A 57 -8.84 -1.02 10.22
CA LEU A 57 -8.73 -0.50 8.85
C LEU A 57 -9.81 0.52 8.51
N ILE A 58 -11.00 0.35 9.08
CA ILE A 58 -12.17 1.20 8.82
C ILE A 58 -11.96 2.62 9.35
N ASP A 59 -11.21 2.76 10.44
CA ASP A 59 -10.92 4.06 11.06
C ASP A 59 -9.72 4.73 10.38
N TYR A 60 -8.76 3.94 9.88
CA TYR A 60 -7.64 4.45 9.09
C TYR A 60 -8.09 5.04 7.75
N ASP A 61 -9.02 4.38 7.02
CA ASP A 61 -9.53 4.88 5.73
C ASP A 61 -10.34 6.18 5.86
N LYS A 62 -10.87 6.48 7.07
CA LYS A 62 -11.60 7.72 7.37
C LYS A 62 -10.72 8.88 7.83
N GLY A 63 -9.47 8.61 8.22
CA GLY A 63 -8.51 9.62 8.67
C GLY A 63 -7.56 10.12 7.57
N GLY A 64 -7.66 9.59 6.35
CA GLY A 64 -6.82 9.94 5.20
C GLY A 64 -7.42 10.94 4.21
N GLU A 65 -8.63 11.46 4.48
CA GLU A 65 -9.20 12.62 3.78
C GLU A 65 -8.86 13.91 4.54
N ASP A 66 -7.59 14.31 4.53
CA ASP A 66 -7.15 15.68 4.87
C ASP A 66 -6.04 16.13 3.91
#